data_AF-A0A533S4X0-F1
#
_entry.id   AF-A0A533S4X0-F1
#
_cell.length_a   1.000
_cell.length_b   1.000
_cell.length_c   1.000
_cell.angle_alpha   90.00
_cell.angle_beta   90.00
_cell.angle_gamma   90.00
#
_symmetry.space_group_name_H-M   'P 1'
#
loop_
_entity.id
_entity.type
_entity.pdbx_description
1 polymer ?
#
loop_
_entity_poly.entity_id
_entity_poly.type
_entity_poly.pdbx_seq_one_letter_code
_entity_poly.pdbx_strand_id
1 'polypeptide(L)'
;MMKLDYLFSYGAVSRQPARILEPLSWVGHIPFAFWLVEKCRPRTIVELGTHTGNSYFALCQAVEANGLDATCCAVDTWQGDCQAGYYGEDVYLSVSRYNQSHYSGFSRLFRMTFDEALKHFQDGSIDCLHIDGLHSYEAVRHDFESWLPKMSGRGVVLFHDNAVREEGFGVWRLWQEVSPLYPHIEFDHSFGLGGLFVGKEQPAAVLELLEGWGRPDGKRLVQDFFARLGHLVESEWRNDNHGFLLAERERLLTQRDAELAECIRAIQSMNDTLSWRLTAPLRWIGRKVLARK
;
A
#
# COMPACT_ATOMS: atom_id res chain seq x y z
N MET A 1 9.22 2.54 35.65
CA MET A 1 10.07 1.73 34.75
C MET A 1 9.14 1.02 33.78
N MET A 2 9.15 1.45 32.52
CA MET A 2 8.18 1.06 31.51
C MET A 2 8.49 -0.38 31.05
N LYS A 3 7.63 -1.34 31.36
CA LYS A 3 7.75 -2.70 30.83
C LYS A 3 7.05 -2.75 29.47
N LEU A 4 7.81 -2.49 28.41
CA LEU A 4 7.39 -2.74 27.02
C LEU A 4 7.75 -4.16 26.58
N ASP A 5 7.81 -5.10 27.53
CA ASP A 5 8.20 -6.49 27.28
C ASP A 5 7.32 -7.12 26.17
N TYR A 6 6.12 -6.59 25.93
CA TYR A 6 5.20 -6.99 24.85
C TYR A 6 5.68 -6.63 23.42
N LEU A 7 6.45 -5.55 23.24
CA LEU A 7 7.06 -5.20 21.94
C LEU A 7 8.24 -6.13 21.63
N PHE A 8 8.97 -6.55 22.67
CA PHE A 8 10.21 -7.31 22.56
C PHE A 8 10.03 -8.82 22.60
N SER A 9 8.84 -9.33 22.24
CA SER A 9 8.73 -10.73 21.81
C SER A 9 9.58 -10.88 20.55
N TYR A 10 10.80 -11.41 20.70
CA TYR A 10 11.80 -11.51 19.64
C TYR A 10 11.34 -12.33 18.42
N GLY A 11 10.17 -12.97 18.44
CA GLY A 11 9.65 -13.83 17.37
C GLY A 11 9.20 -13.07 16.12
N ALA A 12 8.10 -12.29 16.18
CA ALA A 12 7.54 -11.66 14.99
C ALA A 12 8.43 -10.56 14.38
N VAL A 13 8.99 -9.68 15.20
CA VAL A 13 9.64 -8.45 14.71
C VAL A 13 11.06 -8.67 14.17
N SER A 14 11.65 -9.83 14.41
CA SER A 14 12.95 -10.23 13.85
C SER A 14 12.83 -11.08 12.58
N ARG A 15 11.60 -11.43 12.18
CA ARG A 15 11.36 -12.31 11.04
C ARG A 15 11.62 -11.56 9.74
N GLN A 16 12.33 -12.23 8.83
CA GLN A 16 12.55 -11.75 7.48
C GLN A 16 11.36 -12.09 6.57
N PRO A 17 10.89 -11.15 5.72
CA PRO A 17 9.84 -11.45 4.75
C PRO A 17 10.32 -12.46 3.71
N ALA A 18 9.49 -13.45 3.42
CA ALA A 18 9.81 -14.50 2.47
C ALA A 18 9.76 -14.01 1.01
N ARG A 19 8.99 -12.94 0.74
CA ARG A 19 8.82 -12.35 -0.58
C ARG A 19 8.56 -10.85 -0.47
N ILE A 20 9.34 -10.08 -1.23
CA ILE A 20 9.11 -8.66 -1.50
C ILE A 20 9.28 -8.45 -3.01
N LEU A 21 8.33 -7.76 -3.63
CA LEU A 21 8.41 -7.25 -5.00
C LEU A 21 8.14 -5.75 -5.03
N GLU A 22 8.49 -5.07 -6.12
CA GLU A 22 8.01 -3.70 -6.32
C GLU A 22 6.47 -3.67 -6.53
N PRO A 23 5.78 -2.58 -6.17
CA PRO A 23 6.28 -1.38 -5.47
C PRO A 23 6.53 -1.65 -3.98
N LEU A 24 7.50 -0.93 -3.42
CA LEU A 24 7.90 -1.07 -2.01
C LEU A 24 7.07 -0.22 -1.04
N SER A 25 6.04 0.49 -1.51
CA SER A 25 5.30 1.50 -0.75
C SER A 25 4.82 1.00 0.61
N TRP A 26 4.42 -0.26 0.70
CA TRP A 26 3.92 -0.87 1.93
C TRP A 26 4.99 -1.61 2.76
N VAL A 27 6.16 -1.94 2.18
CA VAL A 27 7.12 -2.93 2.72
C VAL A 27 7.62 -2.58 4.12
N GLY A 28 7.79 -1.29 4.43
CA GLY A 28 8.18 -0.85 5.77
C GLY A 28 7.18 -1.17 6.89
N HIS A 29 5.96 -1.61 6.57
CA HIS A 29 4.95 -2.03 7.55
C HIS A 29 4.97 -3.52 7.88
N ILE A 30 5.76 -4.34 7.17
CA ILE A 30 5.84 -5.80 7.40
C ILE A 30 6.12 -6.17 8.87
N PRO A 31 7.07 -5.52 9.59
CA PRO A 31 7.31 -5.84 11.00
C PRO A 31 6.07 -5.60 11.88
N PHE A 32 5.29 -4.56 11.58
CA PHE A 32 4.04 -4.30 12.30
C PHE A 32 2.98 -5.35 11.97
N ALA A 33 2.83 -5.75 10.71
CA ALA A 33 1.89 -6.81 10.33
C ALA A 33 2.24 -8.16 10.97
N PHE A 34 3.52 -8.51 11.06
CA PHE A 34 3.97 -9.70 11.78
C PHE A 34 3.62 -9.63 13.27
N TRP A 35 3.88 -8.49 13.92
CA TRP A 35 3.52 -8.27 15.32
C TRP A 35 2.00 -8.35 15.52
N LEU A 36 1.23 -7.70 14.65
CA LEU A 36 -0.23 -7.65 14.72
C LEU A 36 -0.82 -9.06 14.64
N VAL A 37 -0.42 -9.88 13.66
CA VAL A 37 -0.92 -11.25 13.53
C VAL A 37 -0.50 -12.12 14.72
N GLU A 38 0.74 -11.97 15.23
CA GLU A 38 1.19 -12.69 16.44
C GLU A 38 0.30 -12.36 17.65
N LYS A 39 0.00 -11.07 17.88
CA LYS A 39 -0.74 -10.62 19.07
C LYS A 39 -2.25 -10.75 18.93
N CYS A 40 -2.80 -10.45 17.76
CA CYS A 40 -4.24 -10.52 17.49
C CYS A 40 -4.73 -11.95 17.26
N ARG A 41 -3.86 -12.85 16.78
CA ARG A 41 -4.19 -14.23 16.40
C ARG A 41 -5.52 -14.32 15.61
N PRO A 42 -5.66 -13.57 14.50
CA PRO A 42 -6.92 -13.49 13.76
C PRO A 42 -7.32 -14.85 13.20
N ARG A 43 -8.63 -15.14 13.16
CA ARG A 43 -9.20 -16.33 12.50
C ARG A 43 -9.52 -16.07 11.03
N THR A 44 -9.82 -14.82 10.69
CA THR A 44 -10.14 -14.41 9.32
C THR A 44 -9.42 -13.11 9.03
N ILE A 45 -8.59 -13.11 7.98
CA ILE A 45 -7.92 -11.93 7.44
C ILE A 45 -8.46 -11.68 6.04
N VAL A 46 -8.87 -10.45 5.76
CA VAL A 46 -9.25 -10.01 4.42
C VAL A 46 -8.44 -8.79 4.02
N GLU A 47 -7.94 -8.78 2.79
CA GLU A 47 -7.31 -7.63 2.17
C GLU A 47 -8.10 -7.18 0.94
N LEU A 48 -8.30 -5.87 0.82
CA LEU A 48 -8.91 -5.19 -0.32
C LEU A 48 -7.82 -4.38 -1.03
N GLY A 49 -7.48 -4.78 -2.25
CA GLY A 49 -6.34 -4.22 -2.98
C GLY A 49 -5.05 -4.94 -2.60
N THR A 50 -4.67 -5.93 -3.41
CA THR A 50 -3.55 -6.82 -3.13
C THR A 50 -2.36 -6.57 -4.04
N HIS A 51 -2.61 -6.14 -5.28
CA HIS A 51 -1.57 -5.84 -6.26
C HIS A 51 -0.51 -6.97 -6.34
N THR A 52 0.78 -6.69 -6.06
CA THR A 52 1.86 -7.69 -6.08
C THR A 52 1.90 -8.59 -4.85
N GLY A 53 1.14 -8.27 -3.80
CA GLY A 53 0.89 -9.11 -2.62
C GLY A 53 1.87 -8.94 -1.46
N ASN A 54 2.62 -7.84 -1.38
CA ASN A 54 3.58 -7.61 -0.29
C ASN A 54 2.91 -7.65 1.10
N SER A 55 1.85 -6.87 1.27
CA SER A 55 1.05 -6.82 2.50
C SER A 55 0.35 -8.16 2.78
N TYR A 56 -0.36 -8.69 1.79
CA TYR A 56 -1.10 -9.94 1.91
C TYR A 56 -0.23 -11.12 2.34
N PHE A 57 0.91 -11.31 1.66
CA PHE A 57 1.77 -12.44 1.93
C PHE A 57 2.59 -12.27 3.20
N ALA A 58 2.82 -11.03 3.67
CA ALA A 58 3.33 -10.80 5.02
C ALA A 58 2.30 -11.27 6.08
N LEU A 59 1.02 -10.96 5.91
CA LEU A 59 -0.04 -11.45 6.80
C LEU A 59 -0.14 -12.98 6.77
N CYS A 60 -0.11 -13.60 5.58
CA CYS A 60 -0.13 -15.05 5.43
C CYS A 60 1.11 -15.72 6.06
N GLN A 61 2.30 -15.15 5.84
CA GLN A 61 3.54 -15.65 6.45
C GLN A 61 3.47 -15.61 7.98
N ALA A 62 2.89 -14.56 8.54
CA ALA A 62 2.71 -14.46 9.98
C ALA A 62 1.69 -15.47 10.52
N VAL A 63 0.63 -15.78 9.77
CA VAL A 63 -0.34 -16.84 10.12
C VAL A 63 0.37 -18.20 10.20
N GLU A 64 1.11 -18.57 9.15
CA GLU A 64 1.84 -19.84 9.08
C GLU A 64 2.88 -19.93 10.20
N ALA A 65 3.71 -18.89 10.37
CA ALA A 65 4.80 -18.90 11.34
C ALA A 65 4.34 -18.92 12.80
N ASN A 66 3.08 -18.56 13.07
CA ASN A 66 2.47 -18.64 14.40
C ASN A 66 1.56 -19.88 14.57
N GLY A 67 1.47 -20.75 13.56
CA GLY A 67 0.65 -21.96 13.57
C GLY A 67 -0.84 -21.66 13.81
N LEU A 68 -1.36 -20.58 13.22
CA LEU A 68 -2.74 -20.17 13.40
C LEU A 68 -3.66 -20.99 12.49
N ASP A 69 -4.80 -21.44 13.03
CA ASP A 69 -5.93 -21.92 12.24
C ASP A 69 -6.75 -20.71 11.78
N ALA A 70 -6.28 -20.07 10.71
CA ALA A 70 -6.85 -18.84 10.16
C ALA A 70 -7.13 -18.99 8.67
N THR A 71 -8.13 -18.29 8.14
CA THR A 71 -8.37 -18.14 6.70
C THR A 71 -7.92 -16.76 6.24
N CYS A 72 -7.21 -16.71 5.12
CA CYS A 72 -6.77 -15.47 4.48
C CYS A 72 -7.49 -15.31 3.13
N CYS A 73 -7.96 -14.10 2.84
CA CYS A 73 -8.62 -13.77 1.58
C CYS A 73 -8.07 -12.47 1.00
N ALA A 74 -7.54 -12.52 -0.22
CA ALA A 74 -7.17 -11.33 -0.99
C ALA A 74 -8.27 -11.05 -2.00
N VAL A 75 -8.77 -9.82 -2.02
CA VAL A 75 -9.80 -9.35 -2.96
C VAL A 75 -9.19 -8.25 -3.82
N ASP A 76 -9.15 -8.48 -5.13
CA ASP A 76 -8.65 -7.51 -6.10
C ASP A 76 -9.19 -7.88 -7.48
N THR A 77 -9.28 -6.93 -8.40
CA THR A 77 -9.56 -7.22 -9.81
C THR A 77 -8.29 -7.70 -10.54
N TRP A 78 -7.12 -7.28 -10.04
CA TRP A 78 -5.81 -7.33 -10.69
C TRP A 78 -5.82 -6.72 -12.09
N GLN A 79 -6.60 -5.66 -12.28
CA GLN A 79 -6.62 -4.87 -13.51
C GLN A 79 -5.88 -3.52 -13.34
N GLY A 80 -5.58 -3.13 -12.10
CA GLY A 80 -5.09 -1.81 -11.76
C GLY A 80 -6.18 -0.73 -11.83
N ASP A 81 -5.80 0.50 -11.55
CA ASP A 81 -6.70 1.65 -11.55
C ASP A 81 -5.96 2.96 -11.90
N CYS A 82 -6.65 4.10 -11.80
CA CYS A 82 -6.07 5.40 -12.17
C CYS A 82 -4.99 5.91 -11.21
N GLN A 83 -4.85 5.35 -10.01
CA GLN A 83 -3.88 5.75 -8.99
C GLN A 83 -2.73 4.73 -8.88
N ALA A 84 -3.02 3.43 -8.91
CA ALA A 84 -2.02 2.37 -8.92
C ALA A 84 -1.39 2.16 -10.31
N GLY A 85 -2.04 2.66 -11.36
CA GLY A 85 -1.71 2.36 -12.75
C GLY A 85 -2.32 1.03 -13.20
N TYR A 86 -2.58 0.91 -14.51
CA TYR A 86 -3.05 -0.33 -15.11
C TYR A 86 -1.86 -1.25 -15.41
N TYR A 87 -1.98 -2.53 -15.06
CA TYR A 87 -0.96 -3.54 -15.26
C TYR A 87 -1.54 -4.81 -15.90
N GLY A 88 -0.66 -5.67 -16.41
CA GLY A 88 -1.05 -6.87 -17.13
C GLY A 88 -1.43 -8.05 -16.22
N GLU A 89 -1.88 -9.13 -16.87
CA GLU A 89 -2.18 -10.43 -16.23
C GLU A 89 -0.98 -11.03 -15.47
N ASP A 90 0.24 -10.61 -15.79
CA ASP A 90 1.48 -11.10 -15.19
C ASP A 90 1.52 -10.87 -13.67
N VAL A 91 0.93 -9.77 -13.18
CA VAL A 91 0.83 -9.50 -11.74
C VAL A 91 -0.05 -10.56 -11.07
N TYR A 92 -1.27 -10.79 -11.58
CA TYR A 92 -2.16 -11.82 -11.05
C TYR A 92 -1.53 -13.21 -11.12
N LEU A 93 -0.90 -13.57 -12.25
CA LEU A 93 -0.27 -14.87 -12.42
C LEU A 93 0.89 -15.07 -11.43
N SER A 94 1.67 -14.03 -11.15
CA SER A 94 2.73 -14.04 -10.13
C SER A 94 2.16 -14.29 -8.74
N VAL A 95 1.13 -13.53 -8.34
CA VAL A 95 0.46 -13.68 -7.04
C VAL A 95 -0.19 -15.06 -6.91
N SER A 96 -0.91 -15.51 -7.93
CA SER A 96 -1.61 -16.80 -7.94
C SER A 96 -0.66 -17.98 -7.79
N ARG A 97 0.46 -17.99 -8.53
CA ARG A 97 1.49 -19.04 -8.42
C ARG A 97 2.12 -19.08 -7.04
N TYR A 98 2.45 -17.91 -6.48
CA TYR A 98 3.03 -17.84 -5.14
C TYR A 98 2.04 -18.32 -4.09
N ASN A 99 0.78 -17.86 -4.14
CA ASN A 99 -0.27 -18.31 -3.25
C ASN A 99 -0.46 -19.83 -3.32
N GLN A 100 -0.52 -20.40 -4.53
CA GLN A 100 -0.73 -21.82 -4.73
C GLN A 100 0.41 -22.66 -4.12
N SER A 101 1.65 -22.20 -4.28
CA SER A 101 2.86 -22.91 -3.86
C SER A 101 3.14 -22.82 -2.36
N HIS A 102 2.68 -21.74 -1.70
CA HIS A 102 3.03 -21.46 -0.30
C HIS A 102 1.84 -21.52 0.66
N TYR A 103 0.66 -21.02 0.27
CA TYR A 103 -0.43 -20.76 1.23
C TYR A 103 -1.79 -21.34 0.83
N SER A 104 -1.86 -22.21 -0.19
CA SER A 104 -3.12 -22.75 -0.73
C SER A 104 -3.99 -23.52 0.28
N GLY A 105 -3.41 -23.97 1.40
CA GLY A 105 -4.13 -24.63 2.49
C GLY A 105 -5.14 -23.72 3.21
N PHE A 106 -4.86 -22.42 3.29
CA PHE A 106 -5.67 -21.47 4.07
C PHE A 106 -5.93 -20.13 3.39
N SER A 107 -5.27 -19.87 2.25
CA SER A 107 -5.34 -18.61 1.53
C SER A 107 -6.11 -18.71 0.21
N ARG A 108 -7.00 -17.76 -0.05
CA ARG A 108 -7.86 -17.68 -1.24
C ARG A 108 -7.76 -16.32 -1.92
N LEU A 109 -7.68 -16.34 -3.26
CA LEU A 109 -7.66 -15.12 -4.09
C LEU A 109 -9.03 -14.95 -4.76
N PHE A 110 -9.69 -13.82 -4.51
CA PHE A 110 -10.97 -13.43 -5.07
C PHE A 110 -10.76 -12.38 -6.15
N ARG A 111 -10.83 -12.82 -7.41
CA ARG A 111 -10.65 -11.95 -8.58
C ARG A 111 -11.96 -11.25 -8.96
N MET A 112 -12.33 -10.22 -8.20
CA MET A 112 -13.63 -9.52 -8.28
C MET A 112 -13.54 -8.16 -7.59
N THR A 113 -14.59 -7.35 -7.66
CA THR A 113 -14.64 -6.08 -6.90
C THR A 113 -14.89 -6.33 -5.41
N PHE A 114 -14.59 -5.33 -4.57
CA PHE A 114 -14.81 -5.43 -3.13
C PHE A 114 -16.30 -5.60 -2.79
N ASP A 115 -17.19 -4.93 -3.53
CA ASP A 115 -18.64 -5.06 -3.38
C ASP A 115 -19.14 -6.48 -3.70
N GLU A 116 -18.60 -7.08 -4.76
CA GLU A 116 -18.95 -8.45 -5.13
C GLU A 116 -18.48 -9.45 -4.07
N ALA A 117 -17.37 -9.16 -3.40
CA ALA A 117 -16.80 -10.01 -2.37
C ALA A 117 -17.60 -10.01 -1.06
N LEU A 118 -18.37 -8.95 -0.74
CA LEU A 118 -19.15 -8.83 0.51
C LEU A 118 -20.07 -10.04 0.78
N LYS A 119 -20.64 -10.64 -0.27
CA LYS A 119 -21.53 -11.80 -0.17
C LYS A 119 -20.83 -13.08 0.30
N HIS A 120 -19.50 -13.12 0.24
CA HIS A 120 -18.68 -14.27 0.65
C HIS A 120 -18.32 -14.22 2.14
N PHE A 121 -18.58 -13.11 2.83
CA PHE A 121 -18.24 -12.92 4.24
C PHE A 121 -19.49 -12.72 5.09
N GLN A 122 -19.58 -13.47 6.19
CA GLN A 122 -20.65 -13.30 7.17
C GLN A 122 -20.41 -12.04 8.01
N ASP A 123 -21.49 -11.43 8.48
CA ASP A 123 -21.39 -10.31 9.42
C ASP A 123 -20.69 -10.79 10.71
N GLY A 124 -19.83 -9.94 11.28
CA GLY A 124 -19.09 -10.29 12.49
C GLY A 124 -18.00 -11.37 12.35
N SER A 125 -17.57 -11.71 11.13
CA SER A 125 -16.65 -12.84 10.87
C SER A 125 -15.18 -12.47 10.62
N ILE A 126 -14.89 -11.20 10.34
CA ILE A 126 -13.54 -10.74 9.97
C ILE A 126 -12.80 -10.21 11.20
N ASP A 127 -11.64 -10.80 11.53
CA ASP A 127 -10.82 -10.37 12.67
C ASP A 127 -9.78 -9.32 12.25
N CYS A 128 -9.32 -9.34 10.99
CA CYS A 128 -8.41 -8.33 10.42
C CYS A 128 -8.84 -7.97 8.99
N LEU A 129 -9.06 -6.68 8.73
CA LEU A 129 -9.35 -6.13 7.41
C LEU A 129 -8.24 -5.15 7.04
N HIS A 130 -7.63 -5.31 5.88
CA HIS A 130 -6.69 -4.34 5.31
C HIS A 130 -7.32 -3.70 4.08
N ILE A 131 -7.41 -2.36 4.08
CA ILE A 131 -7.96 -1.55 3.00
C ILE A 131 -6.82 -0.78 2.34
N ASP A 132 -6.49 -1.15 1.10
CA ASP A 132 -5.43 -0.59 0.26
C ASP A 132 -5.88 -0.58 -1.22
N GLY A 133 -7.13 -0.15 -1.42
CA GLY A 133 -7.80 -0.07 -2.72
C GLY A 133 -7.69 1.30 -3.38
N LEU A 134 -8.78 1.83 -3.94
CA LEU A 134 -8.77 3.17 -4.53
C LEU A 134 -8.68 4.24 -3.43
N HIS A 135 -7.75 5.18 -3.56
CA HIS A 135 -7.37 6.14 -2.53
C HIS A 135 -8.21 7.43 -2.52
N SER A 136 -9.27 7.54 -3.34
CA SER A 136 -10.20 8.66 -3.24
C SER A 136 -10.98 8.60 -1.92
N TYR A 137 -11.43 9.75 -1.42
CA TYR A 137 -12.16 9.81 -0.15
C TYR A 137 -13.46 8.99 -0.23
N GLU A 138 -14.17 9.10 -1.35
CA GLU A 138 -15.45 8.44 -1.58
C GLU A 138 -15.28 6.92 -1.64
N ALA A 139 -14.24 6.42 -2.30
CA ALA A 139 -14.00 4.98 -2.42
C ALA A 139 -13.60 4.36 -1.08
N VAL A 140 -12.57 4.88 -0.42
CA VAL A 140 -12.11 4.34 0.87
C VAL A 140 -13.19 4.45 1.95
N ARG A 141 -14.03 5.49 1.90
CA ARG A 141 -15.19 5.62 2.80
C ARG A 141 -16.23 4.54 2.52
N HIS A 142 -16.59 4.34 1.25
CA HIS A 142 -17.53 3.30 0.84
C HIS A 142 -17.04 1.91 1.25
N ASP A 143 -15.76 1.62 1.03
CA ASP A 143 -15.14 0.35 1.43
C ASP A 143 -15.20 0.18 2.95
N PHE A 144 -14.79 1.19 3.72
CA PHE A 144 -14.87 1.13 5.17
C PHE A 144 -16.30 0.91 5.67
N GLU A 145 -17.27 1.71 5.23
CA GLU A 145 -18.66 1.64 5.69
C GLU A 145 -19.32 0.31 5.30
N SER A 146 -19.04 -0.21 4.10
CA SER A 146 -19.62 -1.46 3.59
C SER A 146 -19.04 -2.70 4.28
N TRP A 147 -17.75 -2.65 4.66
CA TRP A 147 -17.06 -3.77 5.30
C TRP A 147 -17.12 -3.72 6.83
N LEU A 148 -17.40 -2.57 7.45
CA LEU A 148 -17.49 -2.45 8.91
C LEU A 148 -18.46 -3.46 9.56
N PRO A 149 -19.66 -3.76 9.01
CA PRO A 149 -20.54 -4.81 9.56
C PRO A 149 -19.95 -6.22 9.53
N LYS A 150 -18.94 -6.47 8.69
CA LYS A 150 -18.26 -7.77 8.58
C LYS A 150 -17.24 -7.98 9.70
N MET A 151 -16.84 -6.93 10.40
CA MET A 151 -15.83 -6.99 11.45
C MET A 151 -16.36 -7.67 12.71
N SER A 152 -15.56 -8.57 13.26
CA SER A 152 -15.88 -9.32 14.47
C SER A 152 -15.75 -8.47 15.74
N GLY A 153 -16.14 -9.04 16.88
CA GLY A 153 -15.90 -8.46 18.20
C GLY A 153 -14.43 -8.21 18.53
N ARG A 154 -13.48 -8.77 17.78
CA ARG A 154 -12.03 -8.53 17.92
C ARG A 154 -11.41 -7.76 16.74
N GLY A 155 -12.25 -7.25 15.84
CA GLY A 155 -11.85 -6.70 14.56
C GLY A 155 -10.80 -5.59 14.66
N VAL A 156 -9.83 -5.63 13.74
CA VAL A 156 -8.89 -4.55 13.45
C VAL A 156 -9.00 -4.18 11.98
N VAL A 157 -9.11 -2.90 11.67
CA VAL A 157 -9.12 -2.37 10.30
C VAL A 157 -7.84 -1.57 10.07
N LEU A 158 -7.10 -1.92 9.03
CA LEU A 158 -5.88 -1.24 8.60
C LEU A 158 -6.17 -0.39 7.36
N PHE A 159 -5.61 0.82 7.32
CA PHE A 159 -5.69 1.75 6.20
C PHE A 159 -4.30 2.15 5.77
N HIS A 160 -3.94 1.87 4.53
CA HIS A 160 -2.68 2.33 3.96
C HIS A 160 -2.84 3.71 3.28
N ASP A 161 -1.73 4.38 2.95
CA ASP A 161 -1.69 5.71 2.32
C ASP A 161 -2.35 6.86 3.12
N ASN A 162 -2.55 6.69 4.43
CA ASN A 162 -3.17 7.72 5.28
C ASN A 162 -2.25 8.94 5.55
N ALA A 163 -0.96 8.88 5.20
CA ALA A 163 -0.03 10.02 5.27
C ALA A 163 0.08 10.80 3.94
N VAL A 164 -0.51 10.31 2.85
CA VAL A 164 -0.48 10.99 1.54
C VAL A 164 -1.42 12.20 1.53
N ARG A 165 -0.98 13.32 0.93
CA ARG A 165 -1.74 14.60 0.87
C ARG A 165 -1.87 15.16 -0.56
N GLU A 166 -1.63 14.33 -1.56
CA GLU A 166 -1.66 14.71 -2.97
C GLU A 166 -3.09 14.90 -3.48
N GLU A 167 -3.23 15.59 -4.61
CA GLU A 167 -4.53 15.79 -5.25
C GLU A 167 -5.15 14.44 -5.65
N GLY A 168 -6.44 14.27 -5.40
CA GLY A 168 -7.15 13.00 -5.62
C GLY A 168 -7.02 11.97 -4.49
N PHE A 169 -6.10 12.16 -3.54
CA PHE A 169 -5.99 11.30 -2.35
C PHE A 169 -6.89 11.79 -1.21
N GLY A 170 -7.62 10.86 -0.60
CA GLY A 170 -8.66 11.13 0.39
C GLY A 170 -8.62 10.24 1.64
N VAL A 171 -7.76 9.22 1.68
CA VAL A 171 -7.64 8.31 2.84
C VAL A 171 -7.37 9.07 4.13
N TRP A 172 -6.51 10.08 4.09
CA TRP A 172 -6.20 10.92 5.25
C TRP A 172 -7.39 11.70 5.80
N ARG A 173 -8.34 12.11 4.94
CA ARG A 173 -9.56 12.81 5.36
C ARG A 173 -10.46 11.85 6.12
N LEU A 174 -10.68 10.66 5.55
CA LEU A 174 -11.44 9.62 6.23
C LEU A 174 -10.78 9.26 7.57
N TRP A 175 -9.45 9.06 7.58
CA TRP A 175 -8.70 8.74 8.80
C TRP A 175 -8.94 9.77 9.92
N GLN A 176 -8.92 11.07 9.61
CA GLN A 176 -9.20 12.12 10.59
C GLN A 176 -10.64 12.08 11.14
N GLU A 177 -11.59 11.61 10.35
CA GLU A 177 -13.00 11.47 10.76
C GLU A 177 -13.22 10.22 11.62
N VAL A 178 -12.64 9.08 11.24
CA VAL A 178 -12.95 7.79 11.86
C VAL A 178 -12.03 7.42 13.02
N SER A 179 -10.76 7.83 13.00
CA SER A 179 -9.80 7.46 14.05
C SER A 179 -10.20 7.95 15.45
N PRO A 180 -10.79 9.14 15.67
CA PRO A 180 -11.23 9.55 17.00
C PRO A 180 -12.40 8.71 17.55
N LEU A 181 -13.08 7.94 16.70
CA LEU A 181 -14.22 7.10 17.08
C LEU A 181 -13.80 5.74 17.65
N TYR A 182 -12.54 5.35 17.47
CA TYR A 182 -12.03 4.03 17.87
C TYR A 182 -10.64 4.14 18.53
N PRO A 183 -10.25 3.17 19.38
CA PRO A 183 -8.85 3.02 19.73
C PRO A 183 -8.03 2.81 18.45
N HIS A 184 -6.92 3.51 18.32
CA HIS A 184 -6.16 3.52 17.08
C HIS A 184 -4.66 3.72 17.29
N ILE A 185 -3.89 3.37 16.26
CA ILE A 185 -2.49 3.73 16.09
C ILE A 185 -2.26 4.24 14.66
N GLU A 186 -1.18 4.98 14.42
CA GLU A 186 -0.83 5.48 13.09
C GLU A 186 0.68 5.57 12.87
N PHE A 187 1.14 5.15 11.70
CA PHE A 187 2.51 5.29 11.26
C PHE A 187 2.58 6.30 10.12
N ASP A 188 3.66 7.07 10.06
CA ASP A 188 3.88 8.10 9.03
C ASP A 188 4.87 7.66 7.94
N HIS A 189 5.63 6.59 8.17
CA HIS A 189 6.59 6.03 7.20
C HIS A 189 5.87 5.18 6.15
N SER A 190 6.55 4.91 5.03
CA SER A 190 6.04 4.03 3.97
C SER A 190 4.60 4.42 3.58
N PHE A 191 4.41 5.69 3.22
CA PHE A 191 3.15 6.36 2.85
C PHE A 191 2.03 6.37 3.91
N GLY A 192 2.33 5.83 5.08
CA GLY A 192 1.48 5.82 6.26
C GLY A 192 0.65 4.56 6.40
N LEU A 193 0.37 4.20 7.65
CA LEU A 193 -0.53 3.09 7.98
C LEU A 193 -1.31 3.41 9.24
N GLY A 194 -2.63 3.44 9.14
CA GLY A 194 -3.54 3.57 10.27
C GLY A 194 -4.09 2.21 10.70
N GLY A 195 -4.16 1.94 12.01
CA GLY A 195 -4.85 0.77 12.55
C GLY A 195 -5.98 1.18 13.50
N LEU A 196 -7.23 0.82 13.18
CA LEU A 196 -8.41 0.99 14.03
C LEU A 196 -8.81 -0.32 14.69
N PHE A 197 -8.89 -0.33 16.01
CA PHE A 197 -9.31 -1.50 16.78
C PHE A 197 -10.81 -1.42 17.05
N VAL A 198 -11.61 -1.75 16.03
CA VAL A 198 -13.08 -1.59 16.03
C VAL A 198 -13.81 -2.60 16.92
N GLY A 199 -13.20 -3.77 17.14
CA GLY A 199 -13.71 -4.78 18.06
C GLY A 199 -13.47 -4.42 19.53
N LYS A 200 -14.45 -4.70 20.40
CA LYS A 200 -14.35 -4.45 21.85
C LYS A 200 -13.52 -5.49 22.61
N GLU A 201 -13.26 -6.65 22.02
CA GLU A 201 -12.61 -7.81 22.64
C GLU A 201 -11.16 -7.94 22.15
N GLN A 202 -10.37 -6.89 22.36
CA GLN A 202 -8.95 -6.89 21.97
C GLN A 202 -8.09 -7.70 22.95
N PRO A 203 -7.07 -8.43 22.47
CA PRO A 203 -6.13 -9.15 23.34
C PRO A 203 -5.37 -8.22 24.29
N ALA A 204 -4.96 -8.74 25.45
CA ALA A 204 -4.25 -7.96 26.47
C ALA A 204 -3.02 -7.21 25.91
N ALA A 205 -2.20 -7.86 25.08
CA ALA A 205 -1.02 -7.24 24.47
C ALA A 205 -1.37 -6.04 23.55
N VAL A 206 -2.54 -6.06 22.90
CA VAL A 206 -3.03 -4.96 22.08
C VAL A 206 -3.53 -3.82 22.96
N LEU A 207 -4.24 -4.13 24.05
CA LEU A 207 -4.68 -3.13 25.03
C LEU A 207 -3.47 -2.43 25.68
N GLU A 208 -2.41 -3.18 26.01
CA GLU A 208 -1.15 -2.63 26.52
C GLU A 208 -0.44 -1.74 25.49
N LEU A 209 -0.44 -2.12 24.20
CA LEU A 209 0.04 -1.27 23.12
C LEU A 209 -0.73 0.05 23.08
N LEU A 210 -2.07 -0.01 23.11
CA LEU A 210 -2.95 1.17 23.04
C LEU A 210 -2.81 2.09 24.26
N GLU A 211 -2.63 1.53 25.46
CA GLU A 211 -2.33 2.32 26.66
C GLU A 211 -0.94 2.97 26.59
N GLY A 212 0.04 2.26 26.03
CA GLY A 212 1.35 2.82 25.68
C GLY A 212 1.22 3.98 24.69
N TRP A 213 0.45 3.76 23.63
CA TRP A 213 0.20 4.71 22.55
C TRP A 213 -0.44 6.02 23.03
N GLY A 214 -1.38 5.96 23.97
CA GLY A 214 -2.04 7.15 24.52
C GLY A 214 -1.11 8.14 25.23
N ARG A 215 0.14 7.77 25.50
CA ARG A 215 1.16 8.62 26.12
C ARG A 215 2.09 9.21 25.04
N PRO A 216 2.41 10.53 25.05
CA PRO A 216 3.25 11.14 24.02
C PRO A 216 4.60 10.43 23.78
N ASP A 217 5.32 10.07 24.85
CA ASP A 217 6.60 9.36 24.74
C ASP A 217 6.42 7.92 24.22
N GLY A 218 5.30 7.28 24.57
CA GLY A 218 4.96 5.92 24.14
C GLY A 218 4.57 5.86 22.66
N LYS A 219 3.73 6.79 22.19
CA LYS A 219 3.40 6.95 20.76
C LYS A 219 4.67 7.04 19.92
N ARG A 220 5.55 7.99 20.25
CA ARG A 220 6.77 8.21 19.48
C ARG A 220 7.68 6.98 19.49
N LEU A 221 7.81 6.32 20.63
CA LEU A 221 8.63 5.12 20.75
C LEU A 221 8.12 3.97 19.87
N VAL A 222 6.80 3.73 19.85
CA VAL A 222 6.17 2.70 19.00
C VAL A 222 6.37 3.05 17.52
N GLN A 223 6.13 4.31 17.14
CA GLN A 223 6.35 4.78 15.77
C GLN A 223 7.82 4.58 15.35
N ASP A 224 8.76 5.08 16.14
CA ASP A 224 10.20 4.98 15.85
C ASP A 224 10.66 3.51 15.79
N PHE A 225 10.10 2.64 16.64
CA PHE A 225 10.44 1.23 16.67
C PHE A 225 10.07 0.52 15.36
N PHE A 226 8.80 0.61 14.95
CA PHE A 226 8.34 -0.05 13.72
C PHE A 226 8.91 0.61 12.46
N ALA A 227 9.06 1.94 12.44
CA ALA A 227 9.68 2.63 11.31
C ALA A 227 11.14 2.20 11.10
N ARG A 228 11.93 2.05 12.17
CA ARG A 228 13.32 1.58 12.07
C ARG A 228 13.42 0.15 11.56
N LEU A 229 12.55 -0.74 12.04
CA LEU A 229 12.51 -2.12 11.55
C LEU A 229 12.07 -2.17 10.08
N GLY A 230 11.07 -1.37 9.70
CA GLY A 230 10.63 -1.24 8.32
C GLY A 230 11.73 -0.76 7.39
N HIS A 231 12.46 0.29 7.79
CA HIS A 231 13.61 0.79 7.05
C HIS A 231 14.73 -0.25 6.92
N LEU A 232 14.94 -1.10 7.93
CA LEU A 232 15.90 -2.20 7.84
C LEU A 232 15.48 -3.20 6.76
N VAL A 233 14.23 -3.66 6.77
CA VAL A 233 13.69 -4.58 5.76
C VAL A 233 13.82 -3.99 4.34
N GLU A 234 13.42 -2.73 4.14
CA GLU A 234 13.55 -2.07 2.84
C GLU A 234 15.00 -1.94 2.40
N SER A 235 15.90 -1.63 3.34
CA SER A 235 17.33 -1.44 3.07
C SER A 235 18.03 -2.76 2.72
N GLU A 236 17.72 -3.85 3.43
CA GLU A 236 18.22 -5.19 3.12
C GLU A 236 17.76 -5.62 1.72
N TRP A 237 16.48 -5.46 1.40
CA TRP A 237 15.96 -5.78 0.06
C TRP A 237 16.65 -4.94 -1.03
N ARG A 238 16.81 -3.62 -0.82
CA ARG A 238 17.49 -2.75 -1.79
C ARG A 238 18.96 -3.11 -1.98
N ASN A 239 19.64 -3.55 -0.93
CA ASN A 239 21.03 -3.98 -1.01
C ASN A 239 21.16 -5.28 -1.82
N ASP A 240 20.30 -6.27 -1.53
CA ASP A 240 20.31 -7.56 -2.23
C ASP A 240 19.93 -7.42 -3.71
N ASN A 241 19.05 -6.45 -4.03
CA ASN A 241 18.58 -6.20 -5.39
C ASN A 241 19.32 -5.04 -6.08
N HIS A 242 20.36 -4.47 -5.47
CA HIS A 242 21.01 -3.25 -5.95
C HIS A 242 21.50 -3.36 -7.40
N GLY A 243 22.16 -4.46 -7.74
CA GLY A 243 22.67 -4.69 -9.10
C GLY A 243 21.56 -4.80 -10.14
N PHE A 244 20.45 -5.45 -9.79
CA PHE A 244 19.28 -5.56 -10.65
C PHE A 244 18.62 -4.19 -10.86
N LEU A 245 18.42 -3.42 -9.78
CA LEU A 245 17.83 -2.08 -9.82
C LEU A 245 18.68 -1.11 -10.65
N LEU A 246 20.01 -1.18 -10.54
CA LEU A 246 20.92 -0.38 -11.37
C LEU A 246 20.78 -0.74 -12.85
N ALA A 247 20.80 -2.03 -13.18
CA ALA A 247 20.67 -2.48 -14.56
C ALA A 247 19.33 -2.07 -15.18
N GLU A 248 18.22 -2.19 -14.44
CA GLU A 248 16.91 -1.77 -14.93
C GLU A 248 16.81 -0.25 -15.08
N ARG A 249 17.40 0.51 -14.15
CA ARG A 249 17.46 1.97 -14.26
C ARG A 249 18.27 2.43 -15.47
N GLU A 250 19.42 1.79 -15.74
CA GLU A 250 20.23 2.06 -16.94
C GLU A 250 19.45 1.76 -18.23
N ARG A 251 18.70 0.66 -18.24
CA ARG A 251 17.82 0.30 -19.36
C ARG A 251 16.73 1.35 -19.59
N LEU A 252 16.03 1.76 -18.54
CA LEU A 252 14.97 2.78 -18.62
C LEU A 252 15.52 4.15 -19.05
N LEU A 253 16.71 4.53 -18.57
CA LEU A 253 17.40 5.75 -19.01
C LEU A 253 17.72 5.68 -20.51
N THR A 254 18.27 4.56 -20.97
CA THR A 254 18.58 4.34 -22.39
C THR A 254 17.32 4.42 -23.26
N GLN A 255 16.21 3.84 -22.79
CA GLN A 255 14.93 3.91 -23.49
C GLN A 255 14.40 5.35 -23.55
N ARG A 256 14.44 6.08 -22.43
CA ARG A 256 14.02 7.50 -22.41
C ARG A 256 14.88 8.38 -23.29
N ASP A 257 16.19 8.14 -23.34
CA ASP A 257 17.08 8.88 -24.23
C ASP A 257 16.76 8.62 -25.71
N ALA A 258 16.38 7.37 -26.04
CA ALA A 258 15.93 7.03 -27.39
C ALA A 258 14.59 7.70 -27.75
N GLU A 259 13.60 7.68 -26.85
CA GLU A 259 12.30 8.35 -27.00
C GLU A 259 12.47 9.88 -27.12
N LEU A 260 13.35 10.47 -26.30
CA LEU A 260 13.66 11.89 -26.36
C LEU A 260 14.31 12.26 -27.70
N ALA A 261 15.24 11.43 -28.19
CA ALA A 261 15.85 11.62 -29.49
C ALA A 261 14.83 11.52 -30.64
N GLU A 262 13.84 10.63 -30.54
CA GLU A 262 12.71 10.56 -31.49
C GLU A 262 11.84 11.80 -31.44
N CYS A 263 11.43 12.25 -30.25
CA CYS A 263 10.67 13.49 -30.07
C CYS A 263 11.42 14.70 -30.64
N ILE A 264 12.73 14.81 -30.40
CA ILE A 264 13.56 15.87 -30.96
C ILE A 264 13.56 15.82 -32.49
N ARG A 265 13.74 14.62 -33.09
CA ARG A 265 13.68 14.43 -34.55
C ARG A 265 12.30 14.82 -35.11
N ALA A 266 11.21 14.46 -34.43
CA ALA A 266 9.86 14.81 -34.84
C ALA A 266 9.64 16.34 -34.82
N ILE A 267 10.07 17.02 -33.76
CA ILE A 267 9.99 18.49 -33.64
C ILE A 267 10.82 19.17 -34.73
N GLN A 268 12.04 18.69 -35.00
CA GLN A 268 12.88 19.21 -36.08
C GLN A 268 12.20 19.03 -37.44
N SER A 269 11.68 17.83 -37.72
CA SER A 269 10.93 17.54 -38.94
C SER A 269 9.71 18.46 -39.09
N MET A 270 8.96 18.73 -38.02
CA MET A 270 7.82 19.65 -38.05
C MET A 270 8.26 21.10 -38.34
N ASN A 271 9.35 21.56 -37.72
CA ASN A 271 9.93 22.88 -37.98
C ASN A 271 10.42 23.03 -39.42
N ASP A 272 10.96 21.95 -40.00
CA ASP A 272 11.47 21.92 -41.37
C ASP A 272 10.35 21.84 -42.41
N THR A 273 9.23 21.18 -42.08
CA THR A 273 8.09 21.01 -42.99
C THR A 273 7.13 22.20 -43.01
N LEU A 274 6.93 22.92 -41.90
CA LEU A 274 5.95 24.02 -41.82
C LEU A 274 6.37 25.11 -40.82
N SER A 275 6.95 26.24 -41.27
CA SER A 275 6.66 27.58 -40.70
C SER A 275 7.59 28.69 -41.19
N TRP A 276 8.92 28.51 -41.25
CA TRP A 276 9.79 29.69 -41.40
C TRP A 276 9.72 30.33 -42.79
N ARG A 277 9.52 29.54 -43.86
CA ARG A 277 9.36 30.06 -45.23
C ARG A 277 7.95 30.60 -45.53
N LEU A 278 6.92 30.03 -44.92
CA LEU A 278 5.52 30.40 -45.16
C LEU A 278 5.04 31.56 -44.27
N THR A 279 5.57 31.71 -43.05
CA THR A 279 5.16 32.80 -42.12
C THR A 279 6.07 34.03 -42.14
N ALA A 280 7.23 33.97 -42.81
CA ALA A 280 8.13 35.12 -42.97
C ALA A 280 7.47 36.35 -43.62
N PRO A 281 6.65 36.24 -44.69
CA PRO A 281 5.98 37.40 -45.28
C PRO A 281 4.96 38.06 -44.33
N LEU A 282 4.23 37.25 -43.56
CA LEU A 282 3.19 37.72 -42.62
C LEU A 282 3.79 38.46 -41.41
N ARG A 283 4.97 38.03 -40.92
CA ARG A 283 5.69 38.72 -39.83
C ARG A 283 6.30 40.06 -40.27
N TRP A 284 6.71 40.18 -41.54
CA TRP A 284 7.21 41.45 -42.09
C TRP A 284 6.11 42.51 -42.19
N ILE A 285 4.90 42.12 -42.60
CA ILE A 285 3.74 43.01 -42.68
C ILE A 285 3.33 43.50 -41.28
N GLY A 286 3.31 42.62 -40.27
CA GLY A 286 3.00 43.01 -38.88
C GLY A 286 3.97 44.03 -38.29
N ARG A 287 5.28 43.93 -38.59
CA ARG A 287 6.28 44.91 -38.11
C ARG A 287 6.17 46.29 -38.77
N LYS A 288 5.75 46.37 -40.05
CA LYS A 288 5.54 47.68 -40.72
C LYS A 288 4.29 48.41 -40.25
N VAL A 289 3.26 47.69 -39.80
CA VAL A 289 2.02 48.28 -39.26
C VAL A 289 2.25 48.85 -37.85
N LEU A 290 3.13 48.25 -37.05
CA LEU A 290 3.49 48.75 -35.71
C LEU A 290 4.48 49.92 -35.72
N ALA A 291 5.28 50.09 -36.78
CA ALA A 291 6.22 51.21 -36.92
C ALA A 291 5.61 52.48 -37.54
N ARG A 292 4.29 52.49 -37.79
CA ARG A 292 3.53 53.64 -38.34
C ARG A 292 2.47 54.19 -37.36
N LYS A 293 2.56 53.84 -36.08
CA LYS A 293 1.84 54.51 -34.99
C LYS A 293 2.80 55.38 -34.20
#